data_AF-A0A094FYS3-F1
#
_entry.id   AF-A0A094FYS3-F1
#
_cell.length_a   1.000
_cell.length_b   1.000
_cell.length_c   1.000
_cell.angle_alpha   90.00
_cell.angle_beta   90.00
_cell.angle_gamma   90.00
#
_symmetry.space_group_name_H-M   'P 1'
#
loop_
_entity.id
_entity.type
_entity.pdbx_description
1 polymer ?
#
loop_
_entity_poly.entity_id
_entity_poly.type
_entity_poly.pdbx_seq_one_letter_code
_entity_poly.pdbx_strand_id
1 'polypeptide(L)'
;MCIPGFLSEELQQGPPLSSWADFKASRLRQYPHYKEEITFYEVLGSGVDGTVLKVCFGDGEPVAMKVFYHTRRPNPIDGIIRYWPFERECRNMSLIEKVKYGIEQSSPIYLRSKISTRDEAIQNLFAFSTEGCRKNIFQAVRETESVSSIPDMTNCHGWVKVPGETLPSRRLRRRFDPSFDFYAIVYDFVSPSNLQVGIVQAQLDFFYVVGFSIETLKADNWEGKGLLVDFCDILSPLDRFWCPSLVKCEVGAMFTQR
;
A
#
# COMPACT_ATOMS: atom_id res chain seq x y z
N MET A 1 -16.64 1.74 -20.03
CA MET A 1 -15.20 2.07 -19.93
C MET A 1 -14.54 0.94 -19.15
N CYS A 2 -13.45 0.35 -19.65
CA CYS A 2 -12.80 -0.80 -18.99
C CYS A 2 -12.07 -0.32 -17.72
N ILE A 3 -12.17 -1.04 -16.61
CA ILE A 3 -11.42 -0.71 -15.39
C ILE A 3 -9.90 -0.89 -15.62
N PRO A 4 -9.03 -0.11 -14.93
CA PRO A 4 -7.59 -0.31 -15.01
C PRO A 4 -7.17 -1.75 -14.65
N GLY A 5 -6.19 -2.31 -15.36
CA GLY A 5 -5.79 -3.72 -15.21
C GLY A 5 -5.12 -4.11 -13.87
N PHE A 6 -4.90 -3.14 -12.99
CA PHE A 6 -4.43 -3.31 -11.60
C PHE A 6 -5.57 -3.21 -10.57
N LEU A 7 -6.82 -3.13 -11.02
CA LEU A 7 -8.02 -3.23 -10.19
C LEU A 7 -8.75 -4.55 -10.48
N SER A 8 -9.49 -5.03 -9.49
CA SER A 8 -10.45 -6.13 -9.59
C SER A 8 -11.82 -5.65 -9.11
N GLU A 9 -12.90 -6.05 -9.80
CA GLU A 9 -14.29 -5.81 -9.36
C GLU A 9 -14.76 -6.80 -8.30
N GLU A 10 -13.95 -7.81 -7.98
CA GLU A 10 -14.19 -8.65 -6.80
C GLU A 10 -14.15 -7.79 -5.54
N LEU A 11 -15.00 -8.10 -4.56
CA LEU A 11 -15.01 -7.39 -3.29
C LEU A 11 -13.76 -7.76 -2.47
N GLN A 12 -13.24 -6.80 -1.71
CA GLN A 12 -12.14 -6.98 -0.75
C GLN A 12 -12.65 -7.76 0.48
N GLN A 13 -13.00 -9.04 0.27
CA GLN A 13 -13.52 -9.95 1.28
C GLN A 13 -12.96 -11.36 1.08
N GLY A 14 -12.66 -12.05 2.17
CA GLY A 14 -12.07 -13.39 2.10
C GLY A 14 -10.63 -13.39 1.59
N PRO A 15 -10.05 -14.58 1.37
CA PRO A 15 -8.64 -14.73 1.03
C PRO A 15 -8.33 -14.21 -0.38
N PRO A 16 -7.15 -13.60 -0.61
CA PRO A 16 -6.71 -13.24 -1.95
C PRO A 16 -6.23 -14.48 -2.73
N LEU A 17 -6.27 -14.39 -4.06
CA LEU A 17 -5.49 -15.31 -4.91
C LEU A 17 -4.00 -15.12 -4.63
N SER A 18 -3.25 -16.22 -4.54
CA SER A 18 -1.89 -16.23 -3.97
C SER A 18 -0.86 -17.01 -4.80
N SER A 19 -1.14 -17.33 -6.07
CA SER A 19 -0.09 -17.88 -6.94
C SER A 19 0.94 -16.81 -7.28
N TRP A 20 2.15 -17.20 -7.70
CA TRP A 20 3.15 -16.23 -8.15
C TRP A 20 2.67 -15.42 -9.38
N ALA A 21 1.80 -16.01 -10.21
CA ALA A 21 1.15 -15.28 -11.28
C ALA A 21 0.27 -14.13 -10.74
N ASP A 22 -0.47 -14.36 -9.64
CA ASP A 22 -1.31 -13.35 -9.00
C ASP A 22 -0.50 -12.26 -8.28
N PHE A 23 0.68 -12.59 -7.75
CA PHE A 23 1.61 -11.58 -7.24
C PHE A 23 2.08 -10.65 -8.38
N LYS A 24 2.50 -11.22 -9.52
CA LYS A 24 2.93 -10.43 -10.69
C LYS A 24 1.79 -9.61 -11.31
N ALA A 25 0.58 -10.16 -11.31
CA ALA A 25 -0.64 -9.52 -11.78
C ALA A 25 -1.48 -8.93 -10.64
N SER A 26 -0.83 -8.38 -9.61
CA SER A 26 -1.50 -7.85 -8.41
C SER A 26 -2.60 -6.86 -8.77
N ARG A 27 -3.83 -7.17 -8.37
CA ARG A 27 -5.02 -6.32 -8.51
C ARG A 27 -5.62 -6.00 -7.16
N LEU A 28 -5.87 -4.73 -6.87
CA LEU A 28 -6.59 -4.35 -5.65
C LEU A 28 -8.09 -4.65 -5.84
N ARG A 29 -8.74 -5.23 -4.83
CA ARG A 29 -10.16 -5.57 -4.86
C ARG A 29 -11.01 -4.37 -4.42
N GLN A 30 -12.28 -4.38 -4.81
CA GLN A 30 -13.20 -3.26 -4.61
C GLN A 30 -13.67 -3.21 -3.15
N TYR A 31 -13.79 -2.00 -2.61
CA TYR A 31 -14.31 -1.79 -1.26
C TYR A 31 -15.75 -2.33 -1.12
N PRO A 32 -16.08 -3.18 -0.14
CA PRO A 32 -17.39 -3.85 -0.09
C PRO A 32 -18.61 -2.92 0.01
N HIS A 33 -18.43 -1.77 0.67
CA HIS A 33 -19.50 -0.80 0.92
C HIS A 33 -19.53 0.35 -0.11
N TYR A 34 -18.93 0.15 -1.29
CA TYR A 34 -18.79 1.19 -2.32
C TYR A 34 -20.10 1.79 -2.86
N LYS A 35 -21.24 1.11 -2.62
CA LYS A 35 -22.57 1.56 -3.06
C LYS A 35 -23.31 2.37 -2.01
N GLU A 36 -22.81 2.42 -0.78
CA GLU A 36 -23.45 3.15 0.30
C GLU A 36 -23.21 4.65 0.15
N GLU A 37 -24.11 5.45 0.73
CA GLU A 37 -23.95 6.90 0.74
C GLU A 37 -22.72 7.30 1.54
N ILE A 38 -21.95 8.26 1.01
CA ILE A 38 -20.72 8.74 1.64
C ILE A 38 -21.00 10.02 2.43
N THR A 39 -20.87 9.96 3.75
CA THR A 39 -20.85 11.15 4.61
C THR A 39 -19.41 11.64 4.78
N PHE A 40 -19.16 12.91 4.45
CA PHE A 40 -17.84 13.53 4.57
C PHE A 40 -17.71 14.35 5.86
N TYR A 41 -16.79 13.95 6.75
CA TYR A 41 -16.57 14.65 8.02
C TYR A 41 -15.51 15.75 7.91
N GLU A 42 -14.27 15.39 7.63
CA GLU A 42 -13.14 16.31 7.65
C GLU A 42 -12.04 15.90 6.67
N VAL A 43 -11.18 16.86 6.32
CA VAL A 43 -9.96 16.61 5.54
C VAL A 43 -8.87 16.24 6.53
N LEU A 44 -8.31 15.05 6.38
CA LEU A 44 -7.23 14.55 7.25
C LEU A 44 -5.86 15.03 6.76
N GLY A 45 -5.67 15.13 5.44
CA GLY A 45 -4.43 15.60 4.87
C GLY A 45 -4.50 15.75 3.35
N SER A 46 -3.60 16.55 2.78
CA SER A 46 -3.47 16.72 1.34
C SER A 46 -2.01 16.69 0.93
N GLY A 47 -1.65 15.71 0.10
CA GLY A 47 -0.31 15.56 -0.46
C GLY A 47 -0.25 15.93 -1.95
N VAL A 48 0.83 15.52 -2.60
CA VAL A 48 1.01 15.67 -4.07
C VAL A 48 0.07 14.74 -4.84
N ASP A 49 -0.18 13.55 -4.32
CA ASP A 49 -0.88 12.47 -5.02
C ASP A 49 -2.40 12.53 -4.88
N GLY A 50 -2.88 13.04 -3.74
CA GLY A 50 -4.28 13.03 -3.40
C GLY A 50 -4.61 13.81 -2.13
N THR A 51 -5.89 13.72 -1.76
CA THR A 51 -6.41 14.21 -0.47
C THR A 51 -7.03 13.05 0.31
N VAL A 52 -6.72 12.97 1.59
CA VAL A 52 -7.28 11.99 2.53
C VAL A 52 -8.43 12.65 3.28
N LEU A 53 -9.58 11.97 3.27
CA LEU A 53 -10.83 12.41 3.89
C LEU A 53 -11.24 11.41 4.96
N LYS A 54 -11.72 11.91 6.10
CA LYS A 54 -12.48 11.07 7.03
C LYS A 54 -13.91 10.99 6.54
N VAL A 55 -14.38 9.78 6.28
CA VAL A 55 -15.71 9.54 5.74
C VAL A 55 -16.40 8.39 6.48
N CYS A 56 -17.71 8.31 6.34
CA CYS A 56 -18.50 7.13 6.69
C CYS A 56 -19.27 6.69 5.46
N PHE A 57 -19.35 5.38 5.25
CA PHE A 57 -20.21 4.76 4.25
C PHE A 57 -21.44 4.23 5.01
N GLY A 58 -22.63 4.69 4.62
CA GLY A 58 -23.88 4.35 5.30
C GLY A 58 -23.84 4.70 6.80
N ASP A 59 -24.26 3.76 7.63
CA ASP A 59 -24.22 3.84 9.10
C ASP A 59 -22.98 3.14 9.70
N GLY A 60 -21.94 2.93 8.88
CA GLY A 60 -20.71 2.26 9.29
C GLY A 60 -19.80 3.08 10.22
N GLU A 61 -18.64 2.50 10.54
CA GLU A 61 -17.62 3.22 11.30
C GLU A 61 -16.82 4.19 10.40
N PRO A 62 -16.28 5.30 10.94
CA PRO A 62 -15.44 6.20 10.17
C PRO A 62 -14.19 5.53 9.61
N VAL A 63 -13.90 5.79 8.35
CA VAL A 63 -12.72 5.31 7.61
C VAL A 63 -11.95 6.48 7.01
N ALA A 64 -10.69 6.24 6.66
CA ALA A 64 -9.90 7.17 5.86
C ALA A 64 -10.04 6.83 4.37
N MET A 65 -10.39 7.80 3.53
CA MET A 65 -10.51 7.65 2.08
C MET A 65 -9.53 8.59 1.38
N LYS A 66 -8.50 8.02 0.73
CA LYS A 66 -7.54 8.78 -0.08
C LYS A 66 -8.03 8.89 -1.51
N VAL A 67 -8.44 10.09 -1.92
CA VAL A 67 -8.89 10.40 -3.28
C VAL A 67 -7.72 10.93 -4.10
N PHE A 68 -7.42 10.29 -5.23
CA PHE A 68 -6.26 10.61 -6.06
C PHE A 68 -6.60 11.68 -7.10
N TYR A 69 -5.71 12.66 -7.31
CA TYR A 69 -5.94 13.73 -8.30
C TYR A 69 -5.90 13.24 -9.75
N HIS A 70 -5.22 12.12 -10.01
CA HIS A 70 -5.00 11.60 -11.36
C HIS A 70 -5.76 10.28 -11.57
N THR A 71 -6.84 10.37 -12.34
CA THR A 71 -7.78 9.26 -12.63
C THR A 71 -7.36 8.43 -13.84
N ARG A 72 -6.35 8.89 -14.58
CA ARG A 72 -5.71 8.21 -15.71
C ARG A 72 -4.20 8.28 -15.54
N ARG A 73 -3.51 7.27 -16.09
CA ARG A 73 -2.04 7.28 -16.16
C ARG A 73 -1.59 8.59 -16.84
N PRO A 74 -0.66 9.35 -16.24
CA PRO A 74 -0.13 10.54 -16.89
C PRO A 74 0.54 10.17 -18.22
N ASN A 75 0.41 11.04 -19.22
CA ASN A 75 1.09 10.85 -20.50
C ASN A 75 2.61 10.75 -20.27
N PRO A 76 3.32 9.90 -21.03
CA PRO A 76 4.78 9.89 -21.04
C PRO A 76 5.33 11.28 -21.41
N ILE A 77 6.46 11.65 -20.83
CA ILE A 77 7.25 12.81 -21.26
C ILE A 77 8.50 12.26 -21.93
N ASP A 78 8.76 12.62 -23.18
CA ASP A 78 9.88 12.13 -24.00
C ASP A 78 9.95 10.58 -24.06
N GLY A 79 8.80 9.93 -24.14
CA GLY A 79 8.68 8.46 -24.15
C GLY A 79 8.89 7.79 -22.78
N ILE A 80 9.20 8.55 -21.74
CA ILE A 80 9.40 8.04 -20.38
C ILE A 80 8.04 7.93 -19.68
N ILE A 81 7.65 6.69 -19.36
CA ILE A 81 6.45 6.41 -18.56
C ILE A 81 6.58 7.08 -17.20
N ARG A 82 5.54 7.82 -16.82
CA ARG A 82 5.49 8.52 -15.54
C ARG A 82 4.92 7.64 -14.44
N TYR A 83 5.38 7.93 -13.23
CA TYR A 83 4.75 7.49 -12.00
C TYR A 83 3.25 7.80 -11.99
N TRP A 84 2.43 6.79 -11.65
CA TRP A 84 1.00 6.95 -11.40
C TRP A 84 0.71 6.52 -9.95
N PRO A 85 0.48 7.47 -9.03
CA PRO A 85 0.33 7.17 -7.60
C PRO A 85 -0.71 6.10 -7.29
N PHE A 86 -1.89 6.24 -7.88
CA PHE A 86 -3.00 5.32 -7.67
C PHE A 86 -2.65 3.88 -8.08
N GLU A 87 -1.98 3.69 -9.24
CA GLU A 87 -1.55 2.36 -9.66
C GLU A 87 -0.55 1.75 -8.69
N ARG A 88 0.47 2.52 -8.28
CA ARG A 88 1.52 2.03 -7.37
C ARG A 88 0.91 1.61 -6.04
N GLU A 89 0.09 2.46 -5.45
CA GLU A 89 -0.51 2.20 -4.15
C GLU A 89 -1.49 1.01 -4.20
N CYS A 90 -2.28 0.87 -5.27
CA CYS A 90 -3.11 -0.32 -5.48
C CYS A 90 -2.29 -1.61 -5.55
N ARG A 91 -1.17 -1.61 -6.29
CA ARG A 91 -0.28 -2.77 -6.41
C ARG A 91 0.35 -3.12 -5.07
N ASN A 92 0.83 -2.12 -4.32
CA ASN A 92 1.42 -2.31 -3.01
C ASN A 92 0.42 -2.92 -2.03
N MET A 93 -0.80 -2.38 -1.91
CA MET A 93 -1.80 -2.93 -1.00
C MET A 93 -2.24 -4.35 -1.41
N SER A 94 -2.38 -4.61 -2.70
CA SER A 94 -2.69 -5.94 -3.21
C SER A 94 -1.57 -6.97 -2.93
N LEU A 95 -0.31 -6.53 -2.89
CA LEU A 95 0.83 -7.39 -2.54
C LEU A 95 0.92 -7.61 -1.03
N ILE A 96 0.76 -6.57 -0.22
CA ILE A 96 0.77 -6.66 1.24
C ILE A 96 -0.33 -7.62 1.73
N GLU A 97 -1.52 -7.56 1.13
CA GLU A 97 -2.60 -8.51 1.43
C GLU A 97 -2.18 -9.97 1.16
N LYS A 98 -1.52 -10.23 0.02
CA LYS A 98 -1.05 -11.58 -0.32
C LYS A 98 0.08 -12.05 0.59
N VAL A 99 0.98 -11.14 0.98
CA VAL A 99 2.03 -11.41 1.97
C VAL A 99 1.41 -11.80 3.32
N LYS A 100 0.43 -11.02 3.80
CA LYS A 100 -0.33 -11.32 5.03
C LYS A 100 -0.96 -12.71 4.96
N TYR A 101 -1.64 -13.01 3.85
CA TYR A 101 -2.24 -14.32 3.64
C TYR A 101 -1.20 -15.45 3.62
N GLY A 102 -0.05 -15.25 2.95
CA GLY A 102 1.04 -16.23 2.93
C GLY A 102 1.56 -16.55 4.34
N ILE A 103 1.74 -15.53 5.19
CA ILE A 103 2.11 -15.70 6.60
C ILE A 103 1.05 -16.53 7.33
N GLU A 104 -0.23 -16.19 7.20
CA GLU A 104 -1.33 -16.92 7.85
C GLU A 104 -1.40 -18.39 7.43
N GLN A 105 -1.02 -18.72 6.20
CA GLN A 105 -1.06 -20.10 5.68
C GLN A 105 0.19 -20.94 5.97
N SER A 106 1.35 -20.33 6.21
CA SER A 106 2.63 -21.06 6.20
C SER A 106 3.67 -20.55 7.20
N SER A 107 3.27 -19.73 8.18
CA SER A 107 4.15 -19.23 9.24
C SER A 107 4.85 -20.35 10.02
N PRO A 108 6.18 -20.27 10.25
CA PRO A 108 7.06 -19.16 9.84
C PRO A 108 7.57 -19.30 8.39
N ILE A 109 7.65 -18.17 7.69
CA ILE A 109 8.30 -18.07 6.37
C ILE A 109 9.73 -17.57 6.58
N TYR A 110 10.71 -18.32 6.08
CA TYR A 110 12.13 -17.94 6.15
C TYR A 110 12.48 -17.10 4.93
N LEU A 111 13.12 -15.95 5.12
CA LEU A 111 13.52 -15.00 4.08
C LEU A 111 15.01 -14.70 4.19
N ARG A 112 15.65 -14.21 3.12
CA ARG A 112 17.00 -13.66 3.21
C ARG A 112 16.98 -12.42 4.11
N SER A 113 17.87 -12.40 5.11
CA SER A 113 18.05 -11.25 6.02
C SER A 113 18.79 -10.07 5.40
N LYS A 114 19.55 -10.30 4.33
CA LYS A 114 20.25 -9.26 3.57
C LYS A 114 19.87 -9.34 2.10
N ILE A 115 19.45 -8.22 1.54
CA ILE A 115 19.04 -8.08 0.16
C ILE A 115 19.99 -7.09 -0.51
N SER A 116 20.71 -7.54 -1.53
CA SER A 116 21.65 -6.72 -2.31
C SER A 116 21.21 -6.54 -3.76
N THR A 117 20.30 -7.39 -4.23
CA THR A 117 19.83 -7.39 -5.62
C THR A 117 18.31 -7.44 -5.71
N ARG A 118 17.78 -7.00 -6.85
CA ARG A 118 16.35 -7.09 -7.16
C ARG A 118 15.86 -8.53 -7.19
N ASP A 119 16.67 -9.43 -7.73
CA ASP A 119 16.31 -10.84 -7.83
C ASP A 119 16.19 -11.49 -6.45
N GLU A 120 17.05 -11.13 -5.49
CA GLU A 120 16.91 -11.56 -4.10
C GLU A 120 15.63 -11.03 -3.45
N ALA A 121 15.29 -9.76 -3.69
CA ALA A 121 14.04 -9.17 -3.22
C ALA A 121 12.80 -9.86 -3.82
N ILE A 122 12.86 -10.19 -5.12
CA ILE A 122 11.82 -10.98 -5.80
C ILE A 122 11.72 -12.38 -5.19
N GLN A 123 12.84 -13.03 -4.85
CA GLN A 123 12.81 -14.34 -4.19
C GLN A 123 12.18 -14.28 -2.79
N ASN A 124 12.47 -13.24 -2.01
CA ASN A 124 11.81 -13.03 -0.71
C ASN A 124 10.29 -12.83 -0.89
N LEU A 125 9.86 -11.98 -1.82
CA LEU A 125 8.43 -11.81 -2.11
C LEU A 125 7.78 -13.11 -2.62
N PHE A 126 8.48 -13.87 -3.47
CA PHE A 126 8.00 -15.16 -3.99
C PHE A 126 7.78 -16.19 -2.87
N ALA A 127 8.53 -16.13 -1.76
CA ALA A 127 8.37 -17.05 -0.64
C ALA A 127 6.94 -17.08 -0.06
N PHE A 128 6.19 -15.99 -0.22
CA PHE A 128 4.80 -15.87 0.23
C PHE A 128 3.76 -16.41 -0.75
N SER A 129 4.16 -16.78 -1.98
CA SER A 129 3.23 -17.36 -2.93
C SER A 129 2.94 -18.82 -2.61
N THR A 130 1.84 -19.37 -3.14
CA THR A 130 1.50 -20.79 -2.99
C THR A 130 2.67 -21.70 -3.39
N GLU A 131 3.38 -21.36 -4.47
CA GLU A 131 4.54 -22.10 -4.95
C GLU A 131 5.78 -21.90 -4.08
N GLY A 132 6.00 -20.68 -3.57
CA GLY A 132 7.10 -20.36 -2.66
C GLY A 132 6.99 -21.12 -1.34
N CYS A 133 5.81 -21.04 -0.69
CA CYS A 133 5.52 -21.73 0.56
C CYS A 133 5.75 -23.25 0.44
N ARG A 134 5.28 -23.88 -0.64
CA ARG A 134 5.44 -25.33 -0.86
C ARG A 134 6.90 -25.75 -1.03
N LYS A 135 7.74 -24.89 -1.59
CA LYS A 135 9.13 -25.22 -1.93
C LYS A 135 10.09 -25.06 -0.75
N ASN A 136 9.70 -24.40 0.34
CA ASN A 136 10.59 -24.10 1.49
C ASN A 136 11.97 -23.56 1.04
N ILE A 137 11.96 -22.65 0.06
CA ILE A 137 13.13 -22.22 -0.72
C ILE A 137 14.34 -21.76 0.10
N PHE A 138 14.14 -21.36 1.36
CA PHE A 138 15.18 -20.77 2.20
C PHE A 138 15.59 -21.62 3.42
N GLN A 139 15.06 -22.84 3.60
CA GLN A 139 15.42 -23.69 4.76
C GLN A 139 16.93 -24.01 4.86
N ALA A 140 17.70 -23.88 3.77
CA ALA A 140 19.14 -24.17 3.73
C ALA A 140 20.04 -22.91 3.60
N VAL A 141 19.49 -21.69 3.62
CA VAL A 141 20.27 -20.46 3.49
C VAL A 141 20.77 -20.00 4.87
N ARG A 142 22.09 -19.74 4.98
CA ARG A 142 22.77 -19.45 6.25
C ARG A 142 22.36 -18.15 6.93
N GLU A 143 21.88 -17.15 6.18
CA GLU A 143 21.50 -15.83 6.69
C GLU A 143 20.01 -15.56 6.44
N THR A 144 19.15 -16.22 7.20
CA THR A 144 17.69 -16.08 7.10
C THR A 144 17.06 -15.44 8.33
N GLU A 145 15.96 -14.73 8.10
CA GLU A 145 15.05 -14.23 9.13
C GLU A 145 13.71 -14.95 9.00
N SER A 146 13.12 -15.33 10.13
CA SER A 146 11.79 -15.92 10.17
C SER A 146 10.73 -14.84 10.33
N VAL A 147 9.81 -14.76 9.36
CA VAL A 147 8.62 -13.91 9.43
C VAL A 147 7.43 -14.78 9.80
N SER A 148 6.89 -14.54 11.01
CA SER A 148 5.76 -15.31 11.55
C SER A 148 4.49 -14.48 11.75
N SER A 149 4.61 -13.16 11.72
CA SER A 149 3.52 -12.21 11.84
C SER A 149 3.82 -10.95 11.01
N ILE A 150 2.75 -10.22 10.72
CA ILE A 150 2.84 -8.87 10.16
C ILE A 150 2.94 -7.85 11.32
N PRO A 151 3.75 -6.78 11.21
CA PRO A 151 3.71 -5.71 12.18
C PRO A 151 2.35 -5.01 12.16
N ASP A 152 2.10 -4.21 13.19
CA ASP A 152 0.90 -3.38 13.24
C ASP A 152 0.91 -2.36 12.09
N MET A 153 -0.10 -2.43 11.22
CA MET A 153 -0.22 -1.64 10.01
C MET A 153 -1.68 -1.32 9.73
N THR A 154 -1.92 -0.17 9.11
CA THR A 154 -3.24 0.25 8.64
C THR A 154 -3.78 -0.74 7.62
N ASN A 155 -5.00 -1.25 7.82
CA ASN A 155 -5.62 -2.12 6.82
C ASN A 155 -6.13 -1.29 5.63
N CYS A 156 -6.01 -1.87 4.43
CA CYS A 156 -6.68 -1.38 3.23
C CYS A 156 -7.95 -2.19 3.01
N HIS A 157 -9.06 -1.49 2.85
CA HIS A 157 -10.38 -2.07 2.63
C HIS A 157 -10.75 -2.16 1.15
N GLY A 158 -9.90 -1.66 0.25
CA GLY A 158 -10.07 -1.76 -1.19
C GLY A 158 -10.27 -0.42 -1.89
N TRP A 159 -10.46 -0.48 -3.21
CA TRP A 159 -10.66 0.72 -4.03
C TRP A 159 -12.14 1.07 -4.20
N VAL A 160 -12.42 2.35 -4.40
CA VAL A 160 -13.75 2.86 -4.75
C VAL A 160 -13.63 3.93 -5.84
N LYS A 161 -14.68 4.07 -6.64
CA LYS A 161 -14.84 5.20 -7.56
C LYS A 161 -15.78 6.21 -6.93
N VAL A 162 -15.39 7.48 -6.92
CA VAL A 162 -16.13 8.58 -6.29
C VAL A 162 -16.47 9.62 -7.34
N PRO A 163 -17.76 9.94 -7.58
CA PRO A 163 -18.12 11.03 -8.48
C PRO A 163 -17.57 12.36 -7.98
N GLY A 164 -16.97 13.17 -8.85
CA GLY A 164 -16.35 14.44 -8.45
C GLY A 164 -17.33 15.43 -7.84
N GLU A 165 -18.59 15.39 -8.28
CA GLU A 165 -19.68 16.23 -7.77
C GLU A 165 -20.05 15.96 -6.30
N THR A 166 -19.75 14.78 -5.76
CA THR A 166 -20.02 14.45 -4.36
C THR A 166 -18.89 14.90 -3.43
N LEU A 167 -17.71 15.21 -3.96
CA LEU A 167 -16.54 15.60 -3.17
C LEU A 167 -16.73 17.00 -2.56
N PRO A 168 -16.33 17.24 -1.29
CA PRO A 168 -16.56 18.49 -0.59
C PRO A 168 -15.60 19.61 -1.05
N SER A 169 -15.78 20.11 -2.28
CA SER A 169 -14.90 21.06 -2.98
C SER A 169 -14.46 22.28 -2.18
N ARG A 170 -15.31 22.81 -1.29
CA ARG A 170 -15.02 23.98 -0.45
C ARG A 170 -14.00 23.71 0.68
N ARG A 171 -13.85 22.44 1.09
CA ARG A 171 -12.96 22.04 2.19
C ARG A 171 -11.57 21.62 1.70
N LEU A 172 -11.38 21.50 0.38
CA LEU A 172 -10.19 20.91 -0.22
C LEU A 172 -9.19 21.98 -0.68
N ARG A 173 -7.91 21.78 -0.35
CA ARG A 173 -6.81 22.66 -0.78
C ARG A 173 -6.64 22.66 -2.31
N ARG A 174 -6.78 21.50 -2.94
CA ARG A 174 -6.81 21.33 -4.40
C ARG A 174 -8.18 20.84 -4.80
N ARG A 175 -8.85 21.58 -5.70
CA ARG A 175 -10.20 21.23 -6.14
C ARG A 175 -10.16 20.06 -7.12
N PHE A 176 -11.04 19.10 -6.90
CA PHE A 176 -11.41 18.12 -7.90
C PHE A 176 -12.39 18.77 -8.89
N ASP A 177 -12.24 18.48 -10.17
CA ASP A 177 -13.21 18.92 -11.17
C ASP A 177 -14.46 18.03 -11.04
N PRO A 178 -15.65 18.61 -10.74
CA PRO A 178 -16.86 17.85 -10.47
C PRO A 178 -17.35 17.04 -11.66
N SER A 179 -16.86 17.32 -12.87
CA SER A 179 -17.28 16.64 -14.11
C SER A 179 -16.61 15.27 -14.32
N PHE A 180 -15.70 14.87 -13.44
CA PHE A 180 -14.97 13.61 -13.53
C PHE A 180 -15.23 12.70 -12.34
N ASP A 181 -15.21 11.40 -12.61
CA ASP A 181 -15.11 10.38 -11.56
C ASP A 181 -13.65 10.23 -11.13
N PHE A 182 -13.43 10.15 -9.82
CA PHE A 182 -12.13 9.91 -9.20
C PHE A 182 -12.02 8.51 -8.65
N TYR A 183 -10.79 8.03 -8.53
CA TYR A 183 -10.50 6.81 -7.81
C TYR A 183 -10.00 7.14 -6.41
N ALA A 184 -10.38 6.29 -5.46
CA ALA A 184 -9.93 6.37 -4.09
C ALA A 184 -9.60 4.99 -3.52
N ILE A 185 -8.82 4.96 -2.45
CA ILE A 185 -8.57 3.77 -1.64
C ILE A 185 -9.06 4.05 -0.22
N VAL A 186 -9.72 3.06 0.38
CA VAL A 186 -10.28 3.13 1.73
C VAL A 186 -9.38 2.39 2.71
N TYR A 187 -9.07 3.01 3.84
CA TYR A 187 -8.20 2.50 4.90
C TYR A 187 -8.85 2.64 6.27
N ASP A 188 -8.29 1.97 7.27
CA ASP A 188 -8.60 2.26 8.67
C ASP A 188 -8.40 3.75 8.97
N PHE A 189 -9.33 4.34 9.73
CA PHE A 189 -9.11 5.66 10.30
C PHE A 189 -8.15 5.55 11.50
N VAL A 190 -6.97 6.15 11.40
CA VAL A 190 -5.99 6.19 12.48
C VAL A 190 -6.21 7.44 13.32
N SER A 191 -6.57 7.27 14.59
CA SER A 191 -6.72 8.39 15.51
C SER A 191 -5.36 8.98 15.93
N PRO A 192 -5.26 10.30 16.13
CA PRO A 192 -4.04 10.94 16.63
C PRO A 192 -3.57 10.32 17.94
N SER A 193 -2.26 10.10 18.05
CA SER A 193 -1.60 9.51 19.21
C SER A 193 -0.11 9.86 19.18
N ASN A 194 0.60 9.56 20.26
CA ASN A 194 2.05 9.75 20.31
C ASN A 194 2.73 8.66 19.48
N LEU A 195 3.59 9.10 18.55
CA LEU A 195 4.39 8.22 17.71
C LEU A 195 5.27 7.30 18.58
N GLN A 196 5.21 6.00 18.31
CA GLN A 196 6.07 5.01 18.94
C GLN A 196 7.09 4.54 17.92
N VAL A 197 8.34 4.95 18.15
CA VAL A 197 9.47 4.70 17.26
C VAL A 197 9.63 3.21 16.92
N GLY A 198 9.39 2.32 17.89
CA GLY A 198 9.46 0.86 17.67
C GLY A 198 8.39 0.32 16.71
N ILE A 199 7.20 0.94 16.64
CA ILE A 199 6.14 0.54 15.70
C ILE A 199 6.52 0.91 14.27
N VAL A 200 7.10 2.10 14.09
CA VAL A 200 7.63 2.54 12.79
C VAL A 200 8.77 1.62 12.34
N GLN A 201 9.76 1.39 13.22
CA GLN A 201 10.91 0.55 12.89
C GLN A 201 10.49 -0.89 12.54
N ALA A 202 9.52 -1.47 13.25
CA ALA A 202 9.02 -2.81 12.93
C ALA A 202 8.41 -2.90 11.52
N GLN A 203 7.71 -1.85 11.07
CA GLN A 203 7.20 -1.77 9.70
C GLN A 203 8.32 -1.61 8.67
N LEU A 204 9.31 -0.74 8.94
CA LEU A 204 10.48 -0.55 8.06
C LEU A 204 11.27 -1.85 7.89
N ASP A 205 11.53 -2.57 8.98
CA ASP A 205 12.22 -3.86 9.00
C ASP A 205 11.43 -4.91 8.21
N PHE A 206 10.12 -4.95 8.39
CA PHE A 206 9.24 -5.85 7.66
C PHE A 206 9.25 -5.56 6.15
N PHE A 207 9.12 -4.30 5.73
CA PHE A 207 9.19 -3.94 4.31
C PHE A 207 10.54 -4.32 3.70
N TYR A 208 11.63 -4.05 4.42
CA TYR A 208 12.98 -4.43 4.00
C TYR A 208 13.08 -5.94 3.78
N VAL A 209 12.75 -6.76 4.78
CA VAL A 209 12.92 -8.22 4.69
C VAL A 209 12.01 -8.86 3.63
N VAL A 210 10.81 -8.33 3.42
CA VAL A 210 9.91 -8.79 2.34
C VAL A 210 10.44 -8.41 0.95
N GLY A 211 11.33 -7.41 0.86
CA GLY A 211 11.99 -6.97 -0.37
C GLY A 211 11.47 -5.65 -0.94
N PHE A 212 10.61 -4.94 -0.21
CA PHE A 212 10.18 -3.59 -0.57
C PHE A 212 11.29 -2.58 -0.29
N SER A 213 11.43 -1.58 -1.16
CA SER A 213 12.27 -0.40 -0.92
C SER A 213 11.44 0.82 -0.57
N ILE A 214 12.07 1.80 0.05
CA ILE A 214 11.44 3.07 0.43
C ILE A 214 12.06 4.15 -0.44
N GLU A 215 11.25 4.77 -1.29
CA GLU A 215 11.67 5.85 -2.17
C GLU A 215 11.99 7.12 -1.36
N THR A 216 11.14 7.47 -0.40
CA THR A 216 11.39 8.58 0.53
C THR A 216 10.76 8.29 1.87
N LEU A 217 11.55 8.39 2.95
CA LEU A 217 11.06 8.23 4.30
C LEU A 217 10.61 9.59 4.86
N LYS A 218 9.31 9.88 4.80
CA LYS A 218 8.71 11.15 5.26
C LYS A 218 7.95 10.97 6.57
N ALA A 219 8.06 11.94 7.47
CA ALA A 219 7.31 11.98 8.73
C ALA A 219 5.79 11.99 8.49
N ASP A 220 5.33 12.75 7.50
CA ASP A 220 3.91 12.96 7.19
C ASP A 220 3.19 11.70 6.66
N ASN A 221 3.91 10.61 6.37
CA ASN A 221 3.30 9.34 5.95
C ASN A 221 2.84 8.47 7.14
N TRP A 222 3.12 8.89 8.38
CA TRP A 222 2.88 8.09 9.58
C TRP A 222 1.91 8.81 10.52
N GLU A 223 0.86 8.11 10.92
CA GLU A 223 -0.19 8.66 11.78
C GLU A 223 -0.31 7.91 13.10
N GLY A 224 -0.94 8.58 14.06
CA GLY A 224 -1.21 8.03 15.38
C GLY A 224 0.04 7.50 16.07
N LYS A 225 0.02 6.23 16.47
CA LYS A 225 1.14 5.57 17.16
C LYS A 225 2.33 5.24 16.24
N GLY A 226 2.32 5.68 14.99
CA GLY A 226 3.34 5.39 13.98
C GLY A 226 2.90 4.34 12.97
N LEU A 227 1.64 4.35 12.55
CA LEU A 227 1.13 3.48 11.49
C LEU A 227 1.31 4.16 10.13
N LEU A 228 1.85 3.44 9.13
CA LEU A 228 1.96 3.96 7.78
C LEU A 228 0.55 4.15 7.18
N VAL A 229 0.26 5.34 6.65
CA VAL A 229 -1.02 5.68 6.02
C VAL A 229 -0.88 6.10 4.55
N ASP A 230 0.36 6.28 4.07
CA ASP A 230 0.67 6.50 2.66
C ASP A 230 1.64 5.42 2.15
N PHE A 231 1.15 4.56 1.26
CA PHE A 231 1.90 3.43 0.71
C PHE A 231 2.45 3.72 -0.69
N CYS A 232 2.42 4.98 -1.16
CA CYS A 232 3.01 5.39 -2.44
C CYS A 232 4.54 5.41 -2.42
N ASP A 233 5.14 5.72 -1.28
CA ASP A 233 6.60 5.86 -1.13
C ASP A 233 7.30 4.50 -0.86
N ILE A 234 6.55 3.40 -0.76
CA ILE A 234 7.12 2.04 -0.78
C ILE A 234 7.10 1.49 -2.22
N LEU A 235 8.15 0.79 -2.61
CA LEU A 235 8.35 0.22 -3.92
C LEU A 235 8.50 -1.29 -3.79
N SER A 236 7.51 -2.02 -4.31
CA SER A 236 7.61 -3.47 -4.48
C SER A 236 8.81 -3.84 -5.36
N PRO A 237 9.45 -5.02 -5.17
CA PRO A 237 10.47 -5.52 -6.08
C PRO A 237 9.94 -5.78 -7.51
N LEU A 238 8.61 -5.76 -7.70
CA LEU A 238 7.96 -5.81 -9.00
C LEU A 238 7.72 -4.42 -9.62
N ASP A 239 7.92 -3.33 -8.88
CA ASP A 239 7.83 -1.95 -9.38
C ASP A 239 9.07 -1.60 -10.21
N ARG A 240 8.89 -1.01 -11.39
CA ARG A 240 9.99 -0.64 -12.28
C ARG A 240 11.00 0.34 -11.67
N PHE A 241 10.57 1.15 -10.70
CA PHE A 241 11.36 2.17 -10.02
C PHE A 241 12.09 1.62 -8.77
N TRP A 242 11.89 0.35 -8.43
CA TRP A 242 12.60 -0.30 -7.33
C TRP A 242 14.11 -0.10 -7.47
N CYS A 243 14.77 0.31 -6.40
CA CYS A 243 16.20 0.61 -6.38
C CYS A 243 16.97 -0.34 -5.47
N PRO A 244 18.10 -0.92 -5.92
CA PRO A 244 18.95 -1.80 -5.11
C PRO A 244 19.75 -1.06 -4.03
N SER A 245 19.75 0.28 -3.99
CA SER A 245 20.37 1.07 -2.90
C SER A 245 19.59 1.00 -1.58
N LEU A 246 18.87 -0.10 -1.36
CA LEU A 246 18.18 -0.47 -0.14
C LEU A 246 19.16 -0.48 1.03
N VAL A 247 19.21 0.62 1.76
CA VAL A 247 19.70 0.61 3.13
C VAL A 247 18.52 0.25 4.00
N LYS A 248 18.70 -0.71 4.90
CA LYS A 248 17.77 -0.93 6.01
C LYS A 248 17.53 0.43 6.66
N CYS A 249 16.29 0.93 6.55
CA CYS A 249 15.98 2.29 6.98
C CYS A 249 15.86 2.32 8.49
N GLU A 250 16.61 3.22 9.12
CA GLU A 250 16.47 3.51 10.53
C GLU A 250 15.51 4.69 10.68
N VAL A 251 14.49 4.54 11.52
CA VAL A 251 13.48 5.56 11.86
C VAL A 251 14.09 6.90 12.27
N GLY A 252 15.30 6.90 12.84
CA GLY A 252 16.05 8.13 13.15
C GLY A 252 16.24 9.06 11.94
N ALA A 253 16.30 8.52 10.72
CA ALA A 253 16.42 9.30 9.49
C ALA A 253 15.18 10.16 9.16
N MET A 254 14.01 9.86 9.74
CA MET A 254 12.81 10.71 9.61
C MET A 254 12.99 12.08 10.26
N PHE A 255 13.80 12.16 11.32
CA PHE A 255 13.91 13.36 12.15
C PHE A 255 15.07 14.27 11.75
N THR A 256 15.91 13.83 10.81
CA THR A 256 17.10 14.58 10.35
C THR A 256 16.84 15.39 9.07
N GLN A 257 15.69 15.21 8.41
CA GLN A 257 15.31 15.93 7.17
C GLN A 257 14.60 17.27 7.41
N ARG A 258 14.88 17.97 8.52
CA ARG A 258 14.30 19.31 8.80
C ARG A 258 15.06 20.42 8.09
#